data_AF-A0A9Q1LB17-F1
#
_entry.id   AF-A0A9Q1LB17-F1
#
_cell.length_a   1.000
_cell.length_b   1.000
_cell.length_c   1.000
_cell.angle_alpha   90.00
_cell.angle_beta   90.00
_cell.angle_gamma   90.00
#
_symmetry.space_group_name_H-M   'P 1'
#
loop_
_entity.id
_entity.type
_entity.pdbx_description
1 polymer ?
#
loop_
_entity_poly.entity_id
_entity_poly.type
_entity_poly.pdbx_seq_one_letter_code
_entity_poly.pdbx_strand_id
1 'polypeptide(L)'
;MVCGRYGICTSNGQCSCPPEENFFRPFNDRKKDLGCPQMTSIYCNSSQYHSFIELRNTSYFAFEFNHELTSNILRFDGKKLEDCKRECLRNCSCKAVVFSYDSDGARSGSCVLLNEVFSLVGNEDGMDKRVFLKVQNSSKAHNQAPTTSGGKKSRFHIVIIGSTLAAFFGIILSIAACFVLFKRTTHESSKAGDFLDLEPILRGMLTRFSYNELKIITEDFSRKLREGGFGSVYEGTLSNSTKIVVKHLDGLGHVMESFLTEVNIVGGIHHVNLIKLTGYCANKSHRLLIYEHMVNGSMDMWIYHKNQDNGLTWHTRQRIISDIAKGLAYLHDDSNQKIFHLDIKPQNILLDQNVNAKISDFGLSKLIEKDKSKIVLG
;
A
#
# COMPACT_ATOMS: atom_id res chain seq x y z
N MET A 1 23.39 -5.24 -4.12
CA MET A 1 23.61 -6.38 -3.21
C MET A 1 22.81 -6.12 -1.93
N VAL A 2 22.25 -7.14 -1.27
CA VAL A 2 21.34 -6.98 -0.12
C VAL A 2 21.88 -7.77 1.07
N CYS A 3 21.91 -7.16 2.26
CA CYS A 3 22.50 -7.74 3.47
C CYS A 3 21.47 -8.21 4.50
N GLY A 4 20.20 -8.35 4.11
CA GLY A 4 19.11 -8.72 5.01
C GLY A 4 18.71 -7.60 5.98
N ARG A 5 17.84 -7.92 6.94
CA ARG A 5 17.31 -6.95 7.93
C ARG A 5 18.42 -6.45 8.86
N TYR A 6 18.46 -5.14 9.10
CA TYR A 6 19.48 -4.44 9.90
C TYR A 6 20.95 -4.65 9.44
N GLY A 7 21.19 -5.39 8.34
CA GLY A 7 22.52 -5.59 7.80
C GLY A 7 23.00 -4.36 7.03
N ILE A 8 24.27 -4.01 7.20
CA ILE A 8 24.90 -2.86 6.55
C ILE A 8 25.70 -3.37 5.34
N CYS A 9 25.39 -2.86 4.16
CA CYS A 9 26.09 -3.15 2.92
C CYS A 9 27.17 -2.08 2.66
N THR A 10 28.41 -2.50 2.53
CA THR A 10 29.52 -1.65 2.09
C THR A 10 29.61 -1.62 0.56
N SER A 11 30.23 -0.59 -0.01
CA SER A 11 30.47 -0.45 -1.46
C SER A 11 31.23 -1.62 -2.08
N ASN A 12 32.11 -2.24 -1.31
CA ASN A 12 32.84 -3.45 -1.70
C ASN A 12 31.97 -4.72 -1.71
N GLY A 13 30.66 -4.60 -1.47
CA GLY A 13 29.74 -5.74 -1.42
C GLY A 13 29.90 -6.59 -0.15
N GLN A 14 30.48 -6.06 0.91
CA GLN A 14 30.60 -6.79 2.18
C GLN A 14 29.45 -6.42 3.12
N CYS A 15 28.84 -7.43 3.75
CA CYS A 15 27.80 -7.27 4.76
C CYS A 15 28.39 -7.29 6.18
N SER A 16 27.97 -6.34 7.01
CA SER A 16 28.32 -6.23 8.42
C SER A 16 27.09 -5.92 9.29
N CYS A 17 27.21 -6.13 10.60
CA CYS A 17 26.18 -5.77 11.57
C CYS A 17 26.49 -4.43 12.26
N PRO A 18 25.46 -3.76 12.82
CA PRO A 18 25.66 -2.59 13.67
C PRO A 18 26.69 -2.82 14.79
N PRO A 19 27.47 -1.80 15.20
CA PRO A 19 28.65 -1.94 16.07
C PRO A 19 28.36 -2.28 17.55
N GLU A 20 27.12 -2.59 17.91
CA GLU A 20 26.76 -3.03 19.27
C GLU A 20 26.25 -4.48 19.27
N GLU A 21 27.18 -5.41 19.50
CA GLU A 21 26.92 -6.86 19.50
C GLU A 21 25.85 -7.30 20.53
N ASN A 22 25.64 -6.50 21.58
CA ASN A 22 24.62 -6.75 22.60
C ASN A 22 23.18 -6.63 22.04
N PHE A 23 23.00 -5.90 20.94
CA PHE A 23 21.69 -5.62 20.36
C PHE A 23 21.50 -6.28 19.00
N PHE A 24 22.56 -6.45 18.21
CA PHE A 24 22.48 -7.02 16.87
C PHE A 24 23.59 -8.04 16.66
N ARG A 25 23.21 -9.23 16.19
CA ARG A 25 24.16 -10.30 15.87
C ARG A 25 23.82 -10.87 14.49
N PRO A 26 24.82 -11.26 13.68
CA PRO A 26 24.55 -11.92 12.42
C PRO A 26 23.71 -13.19 12.66
N PHE A 27 22.72 -13.42 11.80
CA PHE A 27 21.94 -14.65 11.83
C PHE A 27 22.84 -15.89 11.64
N ASN A 28 23.91 -15.75 10.84
CA ASN A 28 24.91 -16.78 10.62
C ASN A 28 26.29 -16.15 10.37
N ASP A 29 27.28 -16.48 11.18
CA ASP A 29 28.65 -15.94 11.08
C ASP A 29 29.33 -16.27 9.73
N ARG A 30 28.92 -17.36 9.07
CA ARG A 30 29.40 -17.80 7.75
C ARG A 30 28.61 -17.21 6.58
N LYS A 31 27.40 -16.70 6.83
CA LYS A 31 26.48 -16.12 5.81
C LYS A 31 25.93 -14.78 6.31
N LYS A 32 26.76 -13.75 6.19
CA LYS A 32 26.48 -12.39 6.70
C LYS A 32 25.41 -11.62 5.91
N ASP A 33 25.01 -12.14 4.75
CA ASP A 33 23.97 -11.61 3.86
C ASP A 33 22.53 -11.90 4.36
N LEU A 34 22.37 -12.79 5.33
CA LEU A 34 21.06 -13.15 5.92
C LEU A 34 20.51 -12.10 6.91
N GLY A 35 21.30 -11.08 7.25
CA GLY A 35 20.91 -10.00 8.16
C GLY A 35 21.38 -10.17 9.60
N CYS A 36 21.07 -9.14 10.38
CA CYS A 36 21.52 -8.95 11.76
C CYS A 36 20.30 -8.70 12.66
N PRO A 37 19.46 -9.72 12.92
CA PRO A 37 18.26 -9.52 13.73
C PRO A 37 18.59 -8.94 15.11
N GLN A 38 17.68 -8.12 15.62
CA GLN A 38 17.79 -7.56 16.95
C GLN A 38 17.64 -8.68 17.99
N MET A 39 18.58 -8.75 18.95
CA MET A 39 18.61 -9.80 19.97
C MET A 39 17.53 -9.62 21.04
N THR A 40 17.15 -8.38 21.33
CA THR A 40 16.11 -8.05 22.32
C THR A 40 14.92 -7.40 21.63
N SER A 41 13.75 -8.02 21.77
CA SER A 41 12.49 -7.43 21.30
C SER A 41 12.14 -6.16 22.09
N ILE A 42 11.62 -5.16 21.40
CA ILE A 42 11.16 -3.90 21.99
C ILE A 42 9.71 -4.09 22.49
N TYR A 43 9.46 -3.82 23.76
CA TYR A 43 8.14 -3.93 24.39
C TYR A 43 7.57 -2.53 24.68
N CYS A 44 6.37 -2.23 24.18
CA CYS A 44 5.75 -0.90 24.34
C CYS A 44 5.65 -0.45 25.80
N ASN A 45 5.39 -1.38 26.73
CA ASN A 45 5.21 -1.10 28.16
C ASN A 45 6.52 -0.78 28.90
N SER A 46 7.66 -0.88 28.20
CA SER A 46 9.01 -0.65 28.72
C SER A 46 9.65 0.60 28.12
N SER A 47 8.83 1.59 27.73
CA SER A 47 9.29 2.79 27.03
C SER A 47 10.40 3.57 27.74
N GLN A 48 10.48 3.50 29.07
CA GLN A 48 11.55 4.11 29.86
C GLN A 48 12.94 3.50 29.62
N TYR A 49 12.99 2.30 29.03
CA TYR A 49 14.23 1.59 28.72
C TYR A 49 14.58 1.67 27.22
N HIS A 50 13.80 2.39 26.42
CA HIS A 50 14.09 2.59 25.01
C HIS A 50 15.16 3.66 24.82
N SER A 51 16.15 3.37 23.98
CA SER A 51 17.21 4.29 23.59
C SER A 51 17.51 4.16 22.09
N PHE A 52 18.41 4.99 21.59
CA PHE A 52 18.90 4.90 20.21
C PHE A 52 20.37 4.57 20.16
N ILE A 53 20.76 3.80 19.15
CA ILE A 53 22.13 3.60 18.72
C ILE A 53 22.32 4.39 17.42
N GLU A 54 23.29 5.29 17.40
CA GLU A 54 23.65 6.06 16.21
C GLU A 54 24.58 5.22 15.32
N LEU A 55 24.18 5.02 14.07
CA LEU A 55 25.04 4.43 13.05
C LEU A 55 25.72 5.56 12.28
N ARG A 56 27.01 5.72 12.54
CA ARG A 56 27.84 6.68 11.81
C ARG A 56 28.12 6.17 10.41
N ASN A 57 28.14 7.08 9.44
CA ASN A 57 28.43 6.79 8.03
C ASN A 57 27.53 5.69 7.45
N THR A 58 26.24 5.70 7.82
CA THR A 58 25.24 4.77 7.30
C THR A 58 24.04 5.56 6.82
N SER A 59 23.53 5.21 5.64
CA SER A 59 22.31 5.76 5.06
C SER A 59 21.24 4.67 4.91
N TYR A 60 20.05 5.09 4.52
CA TYR A 60 18.94 4.20 4.22
C TYR A 60 18.38 4.53 2.85
N PHE A 61 18.19 3.51 2.02
CA PHE A 61 17.75 3.64 0.62
C PHE A 61 16.42 4.40 0.47
N ALA A 62 15.57 4.45 1.51
CA ALA A 62 14.31 5.18 1.44
C ALA A 62 14.45 6.72 1.37
N PHE A 63 15.66 7.28 1.54
CA PHE A 63 15.89 8.72 1.41
C PHE A 63 16.15 9.20 -0.03
N GLU A 64 16.33 8.28 -1.00
CA GLU A 64 16.53 8.62 -2.42
C GLU A 64 15.22 8.70 -3.20
N PHE A 65 14.10 8.24 -2.61
CA PHE A 65 12.80 8.28 -3.25
C PHE A 65 12.01 9.52 -2.81
N ASN A 66 11.93 10.52 -3.70
CA ASN A 66 11.03 11.69 -3.59
C ASN A 66 9.54 11.32 -3.80
N HIS A 67 9.12 10.13 -3.39
CA HIS A 67 7.75 9.68 -3.59
C HIS A 67 7.02 9.64 -2.25
N GLU A 68 6.04 10.54 -2.10
CA GLU A 68 4.94 10.35 -1.17
C GLU A 68 4.36 8.94 -1.36
N LEU A 69 3.91 8.34 -0.25
CA LEU A 69 3.32 7.00 -0.10
C LEU A 69 4.30 5.81 -0.06
N THR A 70 4.73 5.49 1.16
CA THR A 70 4.52 4.13 1.68
C THR A 70 3.98 4.24 3.12
N SER A 71 3.00 3.41 3.48
CA SER A 71 2.38 3.36 4.83
C SER A 71 3.36 3.02 5.97
N ASN A 72 4.60 2.67 5.62
CA ASN A 72 5.65 2.22 6.52
C ASN A 72 6.66 3.32 6.90
N ILE A 73 6.54 4.50 6.29
CA ILE A 73 7.53 5.57 6.35
C ILE A 73 6.82 6.89 6.67
N LEU A 74 7.03 7.41 7.89
CA LEU A 74 6.53 8.74 8.27
C LEU A 74 7.63 9.77 8.05
N ARG A 75 7.45 10.65 7.05
CA ARG A 75 8.37 11.75 6.77
C ARG A 75 7.89 13.03 7.45
N PHE A 76 8.81 13.74 8.12
CA PHE A 76 8.58 15.06 8.68
C PHE A 76 9.67 16.01 8.18
N ASP A 77 9.27 17.13 7.57
CA ASP A 77 10.18 18.17 7.12
C ASP A 77 10.25 19.32 8.13
N GLY A 78 11.37 20.04 8.19
CA GLY A 78 11.57 21.21 9.06
C GLY A 78 11.60 20.89 10.57
N LYS A 79 12.03 19.69 10.97
CA LYS A 79 12.11 19.27 12.38
C LYS A 79 13.55 19.22 12.89
N LYS A 80 13.73 19.37 14.20
CA LYS A 80 15.01 19.12 14.87
C LYS A 80 15.17 17.62 15.10
N LEU A 81 16.41 17.13 15.07
CA LEU A 81 16.74 15.72 15.30
C LEU A 81 16.11 15.14 16.58
N GLU A 82 16.18 15.89 17.69
CA GLU A 82 15.65 15.44 18.98
C GLU A 82 14.11 15.34 19.00
N ASP A 83 13.42 16.11 18.18
CA ASP A 83 11.96 15.99 18.05
C ASP A 83 11.60 14.71 17.29
N CYS A 84 12.35 14.37 16.24
CA CYS A 84 12.17 13.12 15.49
C CYS A 84 12.45 11.89 16.36
N LYS A 85 13.51 11.93 17.17
CA LYS A 85 13.81 10.87 18.15
C LYS A 85 12.68 10.71 19.16
N ARG A 86 12.15 11.80 19.71
CA ARG A 86 11.05 11.79 20.69
C ARG A 86 9.79 11.17 20.10
N GLU A 87 9.46 11.51 18.86
CA GLU A 87 8.28 10.97 18.18
C GLU A 87 8.41 9.47 17.93
N CYS A 88 9.59 9.01 17.52
CA CYS A 88 9.86 7.58 17.38
C CYS A 88 9.89 6.84 18.72
N LEU A 89 10.36 7.45 19.82
CA LEU A 89 10.33 6.83 21.14
C LEU A 89 8.89 6.58 21.61
N ARG A 90 7.99 7.55 21.37
CA ARG A 90 6.55 7.47 21.68
C ARG A 90 5.77 6.51 20.79
N ASN A 91 6.23 6.29 19.56
CA ASN A 91 5.62 5.36 18.63
C ASN A 91 6.19 3.94 18.83
N CYS A 92 5.36 3.00 19.30
CA CYS A 92 5.84 1.63 19.54
C CYS A 92 6.22 0.89 18.25
N SER A 93 5.57 1.20 17.13
CA SER A 93 5.87 0.60 15.84
C SER A 93 7.16 1.15 15.22
N CYS A 94 7.66 2.29 15.67
CA CYS A 94 8.89 2.87 15.15
C CYS A 94 10.12 2.10 15.64
N LYS A 95 10.95 1.63 14.71
CA LYS A 95 12.19 0.87 14.94
C LYS A 95 13.45 1.66 14.60
N ALA A 96 13.38 2.67 13.75
CA ALA A 96 14.53 3.52 13.45
C ALA A 96 14.12 4.94 13.01
N VAL A 97 15.05 5.88 13.16
CA VAL A 97 14.96 7.25 12.65
C VAL A 97 16.09 7.47 11.66
N VAL A 98 15.77 7.99 10.49
CA VAL A 98 16.77 8.51 9.54
C VAL A 98 16.61 10.01 9.47
N PHE A 99 17.70 10.76 9.62
CA PHE A 99 17.69 12.22 9.64
C PHE A 99 18.65 12.77 8.60
N SER A 100 18.24 13.82 7.88
CA SER A 100 19.06 14.56 6.92
C SER A 100 18.96 16.05 7.24
N TYR A 101 20.10 16.72 7.38
CA TYR A 101 20.12 18.18 7.56
C TYR A 101 19.78 18.90 6.26
N ASP A 102 19.12 20.06 6.38
CA ASP A 102 18.87 20.95 5.24
C ASP A 102 20.17 21.69 4.86
N SER A 103 20.36 21.96 3.57
CA SER A 103 21.58 22.56 3.01
C SER A 103 21.90 23.97 3.54
N ASP A 104 20.93 24.65 4.16
CA ASP A 104 21.01 26.05 4.57
C ASP A 104 21.60 26.29 5.97
N GLY A 105 22.29 25.30 6.57
CA GLY A 105 23.00 25.48 7.85
C GLY A 105 22.09 25.70 9.07
N ALA A 106 20.77 25.49 8.93
CA ALA A 106 19.84 25.51 10.03
C ALA A 106 19.93 24.20 10.86
N ARG A 107 19.71 24.28 12.18
CA ARG A 107 19.64 23.11 13.09
C ARG A 107 18.39 22.23 12.85
N SER A 108 17.78 22.33 11.68
CA SER A 108 16.57 21.62 11.24
C SER A 108 16.88 20.80 9.99
N GLY A 109 16.05 19.79 9.77
CA GLY A 109 16.18 18.91 8.63
C GLY A 109 14.92 18.10 8.42
N SER A 110 15.03 17.12 7.55
CA SER A 110 13.98 16.15 7.29
C SER A 110 14.29 14.83 8.01
N CYS A 111 13.26 14.19 8.55
CA CYS A 111 13.41 12.91 9.19
C CYS A 111 12.36 11.91 8.75
N VAL A 112 12.77 10.66 8.73
CA VAL A 112 12.00 9.51 8.30
C VAL A 112 11.95 8.50 9.45
N LEU A 113 10.74 8.17 9.91
CA LEU A 113 10.51 7.13 10.91
C LEU A 113 10.20 5.82 10.22
N LEU A 114 10.97 4.77 10.54
CA LEU A 114 10.84 3.45 9.94
C LEU A 114 10.15 2.50 10.92
N ASN A 115 9.11 1.81 10.46
CA ASN A 115 8.52 0.71 11.22
C ASN A 115 9.21 -0.64 10.98
N GLU A 116 9.97 -0.77 9.90
CA GLU A 116 10.80 -1.91 9.56
C GLU A 116 12.15 -1.43 9.02
N VAL A 117 13.21 -2.14 9.38
CA VAL A 117 14.58 -1.82 8.95
C VAL A 117 15.10 -2.97 8.09
N PHE A 118 15.22 -2.72 6.79
CA PHE A 118 15.79 -3.67 5.84
C PHE A 118 17.31 -3.50 5.78
N SER A 119 17.92 -3.62 4.59
CA SER A 119 19.36 -3.40 4.43
C SER A 119 19.70 -1.92 4.49
N LEU A 120 20.74 -1.61 5.25
CA LEU A 120 21.34 -0.29 5.38
C LEU A 120 22.51 -0.18 4.40
N VAL A 121 22.87 1.04 4.01
CA VAL A 121 23.97 1.28 3.06
C VAL A 121 25.06 2.08 3.76
N GLY A 122 26.32 1.67 3.62
CA GLY A 122 27.46 2.49 4.06
C GLY A 122 27.50 3.79 3.26
N ASN A 123 27.53 4.92 3.94
CA ASN A 123 27.49 6.25 3.33
C ASN A 123 28.87 6.59 2.72
N GLU A 124 28.95 6.68 1.39
CA GLU A 124 30.14 7.18 0.67
C GLU A 124 29.98 8.62 0.16
N ASP A 125 28.75 9.13 0.06
CA ASP A 125 28.42 10.34 -0.71
C ASP A 125 28.44 11.67 0.08
N GLY A 126 29.11 11.75 1.22
CA GLY A 126 29.37 13.04 1.90
C GLY A 126 28.14 13.83 2.40
N MET A 127 26.90 13.37 2.19
CA MET A 127 25.71 13.97 2.81
C MET A 127 25.65 13.62 4.31
N ASP A 128 25.39 14.60 5.18
CA ASP A 128 25.18 14.43 6.63
C ASP A 128 23.82 13.76 6.92
N LYS A 129 23.69 12.50 6.49
CA LYS A 129 22.58 11.61 6.82
C LYS A 129 22.97 10.77 8.02
N ARG A 130 22.05 10.64 8.98
CA ARG A 130 22.27 9.88 10.23
C ARG A 130 21.15 8.89 10.46
N VAL A 131 21.50 7.65 10.78
CA VAL A 131 20.56 6.58 11.08
C VAL A 131 20.64 6.24 12.57
N PHE A 132 19.49 6.19 13.23
CA PHE A 132 19.35 5.86 14.64
C PHE A 132 18.47 4.63 14.80
N LEU A 133 19.01 3.53 15.32
CA LEU A 133 18.25 2.30 15.57
C LEU A 133 17.69 2.31 17.00
N LYS A 134 16.39 2.06 17.15
CA LYS A 134 15.73 1.98 18.45
C LYS A 134 16.07 0.64 19.11
N VAL A 135 16.50 0.68 20.36
CA VAL A 135 16.82 -0.51 21.15
C VAL A 135 16.21 -0.42 22.54
N GLN A 136 16.06 -1.56 23.21
CA GLN A 136 15.62 -1.63 24.60
C GLN A 136 16.75 -2.17 25.48
N ASN A 137 17.17 -1.38 26.47
CA ASN A 137 18.24 -1.77 27.39
C ASN A 137 17.68 -2.62 28.56
N SER A 138 17.71 -3.93 28.41
CA SER A 138 17.20 -4.91 29.39
C SER A 138 18.03 -4.95 30.69
N SER A 139 19.30 -4.52 30.67
CA SER A 139 20.18 -4.50 31.85
C SER A 139 19.73 -3.51 32.94
N LYS A 140 18.86 -2.53 32.60
CA LYS A 140 18.28 -1.59 33.57
C LYS A 140 16.95 -2.06 34.19
N ALA A 141 16.32 -3.09 33.61
CA ALA A 141 15.05 -3.63 34.11
C ALA A 141 15.21 -4.59 35.31
N HIS A 142 16.43 -5.08 35.57
CA HIS A 142 16.68 -6.06 36.63
C HIS A 142 17.09 -5.50 38.01
N ASN A 143 17.35 -4.19 38.13
CA ASN A 143 17.94 -3.61 39.36
C ASN A 143 16.98 -2.83 40.27
N GLN A 144 15.65 -2.99 40.12
CA GLN A 144 14.70 -2.41 41.08
C GLN A 144 13.68 -3.45 41.53
N ALA A 145 14.12 -4.34 42.43
CA ALA A 145 13.21 -4.97 43.38
C ALA A 145 13.06 -4.02 44.58
N PRO A 146 11.84 -3.61 44.98
CA PRO A 146 11.67 -2.75 46.15
C PRO A 146 11.90 -3.57 47.42
N THR A 147 12.93 -3.21 48.18
CA THR A 147 13.09 -3.61 49.58
C THR A 147 11.97 -3.01 50.41
N THR A 148 11.16 -3.89 51.01
CA THR A 148 10.15 -3.55 52.02
C THR A 148 10.82 -3.11 53.32
N SER A 149 10.63 -1.85 53.72
CA SER A 149 10.70 -1.44 55.13
C SER A 149 9.48 -0.58 55.46
N GLY A 150 8.81 -0.93 56.55
CA GLY A 150 7.45 -0.50 56.87
C GLY A 150 7.25 0.96 57.29
N GLY A 151 5.98 1.34 57.27
CA GLY A 151 5.44 2.58 57.84
C GLY A 151 3.93 2.59 57.72
N LYS A 152 3.22 2.46 58.86
CA LYS A 152 1.77 2.28 58.96
C LYS A 152 0.98 3.59 58.76
N LYS A 153 -0.26 3.40 58.27
CA LYS A 153 -1.52 4.19 58.41
C LYS A 153 -1.93 5.14 57.26
N SER A 154 -3.22 5.00 56.92
CA SER A 154 -4.07 5.74 55.95
C SER A 154 -4.01 5.29 54.48
N ARG A 155 -4.78 4.24 54.12
CA ARG A 155 -4.89 3.74 52.72
C ARG A 155 -6.30 3.44 52.21
N PHE A 156 -7.36 3.83 52.90
CA PHE A 156 -8.73 3.48 52.46
C PHE A 156 -9.37 4.50 51.51
N HIS A 157 -9.10 5.81 51.65
CA HIS A 157 -9.75 6.83 50.80
C HIS A 157 -9.09 7.00 49.41
N ILE A 158 -7.80 6.67 49.25
CA ILE A 158 -7.07 6.81 47.98
C ILE A 158 -7.48 5.74 46.96
N VAL A 159 -7.84 4.54 47.42
CA VAL A 159 -8.20 3.40 46.55
C VAL A 159 -9.55 3.62 45.87
N ILE A 160 -10.53 4.23 46.56
CA ILE A 160 -11.88 4.47 46.02
C ILE A 160 -11.85 5.57 44.94
N ILE A 161 -11.06 6.64 45.15
CA ILE A 161 -10.93 7.76 44.21
C ILE A 161 -10.12 7.34 42.97
N GLY A 162 -9.08 6.51 43.13
CA GLY A 162 -8.28 6.02 41.99
C GLY A 162 -9.04 5.09 41.03
N SER A 163 -9.96 4.27 41.57
CA SER A 163 -10.74 3.31 40.77
C SER A 163 -11.77 4.00 39.87
N THR A 164 -12.43 5.05 40.36
CA THR A 164 -13.43 5.80 39.57
C THR A 164 -12.78 6.62 38.46
N LEU A 165 -11.61 7.21 38.71
CA LEU A 165 -10.82 7.94 37.71
C LEU A 165 -10.34 7.02 36.58
N ALA A 166 -9.82 5.82 36.90
CA ALA A 166 -9.35 4.88 35.89
C ALA A 166 -10.48 4.38 34.97
N ALA A 167 -11.66 4.10 35.53
CA ALA A 167 -12.83 3.73 34.74
C ALA A 167 -13.28 4.88 33.82
N PHE A 168 -13.27 6.12 34.32
CA PHE A 168 -13.65 7.30 33.53
C PHE A 168 -12.67 7.55 32.36
N PHE A 169 -11.36 7.43 32.60
CA PHE A 169 -10.35 7.52 31.54
C PHE A 169 -10.45 6.38 30.53
N GLY A 170 -10.74 5.14 30.97
CA GLY A 170 -10.97 4.01 30.09
C GLY A 170 -12.17 4.21 29.16
N ILE A 171 -13.26 4.78 29.70
CA ILE A 171 -14.45 5.13 28.92
C ILE A 171 -14.13 6.23 27.91
N ILE A 172 -13.41 7.29 28.32
CA ILE A 172 -13.01 8.37 27.40
C ILE A 172 -12.12 7.85 26.27
N LEU A 173 -11.13 6.99 26.58
CA LEU A 173 -10.26 6.39 25.56
C LEU A 173 -11.04 5.49 24.61
N SER A 174 -12.02 4.74 25.12
CA SER A 174 -12.89 3.90 24.29
C SER A 174 -13.79 4.73 23.39
N ILE A 175 -14.35 5.84 23.90
CA ILE A 175 -15.14 6.80 23.11
C ILE A 175 -14.25 7.48 22.07
N ALA A 176 -13.03 7.89 22.41
CA ALA A 176 -12.09 8.49 21.47
C ALA A 176 -11.66 7.49 20.38
N ALA A 177 -11.39 6.22 20.74
CA ALA A 177 -11.10 5.17 19.78
C ALA A 177 -12.29 4.90 18.86
N CYS A 178 -13.51 4.78 19.41
CA CYS A 178 -14.74 4.70 18.63
C CYS A 178 -14.91 5.91 17.73
N PHE A 179 -14.63 7.12 18.21
CA PHE A 179 -14.72 8.34 17.41
C PHE A 179 -13.69 8.35 16.28
N VAL A 180 -12.46 7.89 16.49
CA VAL A 180 -11.44 7.77 15.44
C VAL A 180 -11.82 6.69 14.42
N LEU A 181 -12.33 5.54 14.86
CA LEU A 181 -12.83 4.48 13.98
C LEU A 181 -14.04 4.96 13.17
N PHE A 182 -14.96 5.69 13.81
CA PHE A 182 -16.11 6.29 13.16
C PHE A 182 -15.69 7.42 12.21
N LYS A 183 -14.64 8.18 12.55
CA LYS A 183 -14.09 9.21 11.67
C LYS A 183 -13.37 8.61 10.45
N ARG A 184 -12.77 7.42 10.59
CA ARG A 184 -12.21 6.66 9.45
C ARG A 184 -13.30 6.19 8.49
N THR A 185 -14.40 5.65 9.00
CA THR A 185 -15.54 5.27 8.15
C THR A 185 -16.25 6.47 7.53
N THR A 186 -16.33 7.62 8.22
CA THR A 186 -16.86 8.86 7.60
C THR A 186 -15.91 9.49 6.59
N HIS A 187 -14.59 9.35 6.75
CA HIS A 187 -13.62 9.80 5.73
C HIS A 187 -13.71 8.99 4.43
N GLU A 188 -14.00 7.68 4.50
CA GLU A 188 -14.35 6.88 3.32
C GLU A 188 -15.65 7.36 2.66
N SER A 189 -16.61 7.82 3.48
CA SER A 189 -17.83 8.48 3.01
C SER A 189 -17.57 9.86 2.39
N SER A 190 -16.51 10.57 2.80
CA SER A 190 -16.12 11.87 2.20
C SER A 190 -15.59 11.72 0.78
N LYS A 191 -14.82 10.66 0.47
CA LYS A 191 -14.43 10.31 -0.90
C LYS A 191 -15.60 9.81 -1.76
N ALA A 192 -16.63 9.23 -1.12
CA ALA A 192 -17.90 8.98 -1.79
C ALA A 192 -18.67 10.29 -2.09
N GLY A 193 -18.37 11.38 -1.39
CA GLY A 193 -18.80 12.74 -1.72
C GLY A 193 -18.20 13.20 -3.06
N ASP A 194 -16.88 13.05 -3.25
CA ASP A 194 -16.21 13.35 -4.53
C ASP A 194 -16.79 12.51 -5.71
N PHE A 195 -17.32 11.32 -5.42
CA PHE A 195 -18.01 10.50 -6.42
C PHE A 195 -19.36 11.10 -6.85
N LEU A 196 -20.09 11.76 -5.95
CA LEU A 196 -21.33 12.46 -6.29
C LEU A 196 -21.05 13.63 -7.25
N ASP A 197 -19.84 14.18 -7.25
CA ASP A 197 -19.40 15.19 -8.23
C ASP A 197 -19.09 14.59 -9.61
N LEU A 198 -18.74 13.29 -9.70
CA LEU A 198 -18.60 12.57 -10.99
C LEU A 198 -19.94 12.04 -11.53
N GLU A 199 -20.98 11.88 -10.70
CA GLU A 199 -22.29 11.36 -11.12
C GLU A 199 -22.90 12.11 -12.33
N PRO A 200 -22.80 13.45 -12.44
CA PRO A 200 -23.28 14.20 -13.61
C PRO A 200 -22.50 13.91 -14.90
N ILE A 201 -21.19 13.66 -14.81
CA ILE A 201 -20.29 13.40 -15.96
C ILE A 201 -20.51 11.98 -16.50
N LEU A 202 -20.75 11.03 -15.60
CA LEU A 202 -21.00 9.62 -15.95
C LEU A 202 -22.43 9.38 -16.46
N ARG A 203 -23.35 10.33 -16.24
CA ARG A 203 -24.75 10.24 -16.61
C ARG A 203 -24.90 10.22 -18.14
N GLY A 204 -25.20 9.03 -18.68
CA GLY A 204 -25.39 8.80 -20.11
C GLY A 204 -24.35 7.88 -20.75
N MET A 205 -23.22 7.61 -20.07
CA MET A 205 -22.15 6.73 -20.55
C MET A 205 -22.09 5.39 -19.78
N LEU A 206 -22.37 5.41 -18.48
CA LEU A 206 -22.40 4.23 -17.62
C LEU A 206 -23.74 4.06 -16.91
N THR A 207 -24.21 2.81 -16.78
CA THR A 207 -25.40 2.49 -16.00
C THR A 207 -25.05 2.27 -14.52
N ARG A 208 -25.75 2.97 -13.62
CA ARG A 208 -25.65 2.74 -12.18
C ARG A 208 -26.59 1.60 -11.78
N PHE A 209 -26.04 0.54 -11.21
CA PHE A 209 -26.78 -0.60 -10.68
C PHE A 209 -26.81 -0.54 -9.15
N SER A 210 -27.91 -1.02 -8.57
CA SER A 210 -27.97 -1.33 -7.14
C SER A 210 -27.30 -2.67 -6.85
N TYR A 211 -26.85 -2.85 -5.61
CA TYR A 211 -26.28 -4.12 -5.16
C TYR A 211 -27.28 -5.28 -5.29
N ASN A 212 -28.56 -5.05 -4.97
CA ASN A 212 -29.59 -6.09 -5.05
C ASN A 212 -29.86 -6.53 -6.49
N GLU A 213 -29.84 -5.60 -7.46
CA GLU A 213 -29.96 -5.96 -8.87
C GLU A 213 -28.78 -6.84 -9.30
N LEU A 214 -27.55 -6.46 -8.97
CA LEU A 214 -26.37 -7.27 -9.31
C LEU A 214 -26.38 -8.63 -8.62
N LYS A 215 -26.90 -8.70 -7.39
CA LYS A 215 -27.12 -9.96 -6.67
C LYS A 215 -28.05 -10.88 -7.45
N ILE A 216 -29.15 -10.36 -8.00
CA ILE A 216 -30.07 -11.14 -8.83
C ILE A 216 -29.42 -11.54 -10.16
N ILE A 217 -28.78 -10.59 -10.84
CA ILE A 217 -28.14 -10.79 -12.16
C ILE A 217 -27.02 -11.84 -12.12
N THR A 218 -26.34 -11.97 -10.98
CA THR A 218 -25.24 -12.92 -10.75
C THR A 218 -25.69 -14.19 -10.01
N GLU A 219 -26.99 -14.38 -9.80
CA GLU A 219 -27.55 -15.51 -9.05
C GLU A 219 -26.87 -15.69 -7.68
N ASP A 220 -26.86 -14.62 -6.89
CA ASP A 220 -26.15 -14.49 -5.61
C ASP A 220 -24.64 -14.74 -5.73
N PHE A 221 -24.02 -14.17 -6.76
CA PHE A 221 -22.58 -14.29 -7.03
C PHE A 221 -22.11 -15.76 -7.13
N SER A 222 -22.96 -16.65 -7.64
CA SER A 222 -22.72 -18.10 -7.63
C SER A 222 -21.61 -18.55 -8.59
N ARG A 223 -21.49 -17.89 -9.75
CA ARG A 223 -20.54 -18.26 -10.82
C ARG A 223 -19.32 -17.35 -10.80
N LYS A 224 -18.34 -17.71 -9.97
CA LYS A 224 -17.04 -17.01 -9.86
C LYS A 224 -16.11 -17.42 -11.01
N LEU A 225 -15.64 -16.45 -11.78
CA LEU A 225 -14.69 -16.62 -12.89
C LEU A 225 -13.24 -16.50 -12.42
N ARG A 226 -12.97 -15.58 -11.48
CA ARG A 226 -11.63 -15.30 -10.96
C ARG A 226 -11.69 -14.72 -9.56
N GLU A 227 -10.64 -14.94 -8.79
CA GLU A 227 -10.36 -14.27 -7.52
C GLU A 227 -8.89 -13.84 -7.47
N GLY A 228 -8.61 -12.67 -6.91
CA GLY A 228 -7.26 -12.16 -6.79
C GLY A 228 -7.16 -10.93 -5.89
N GLY A 229 -6.00 -10.28 -5.87
CA GLY A 229 -5.73 -9.12 -5.00
C GLY A 229 -6.59 -7.88 -5.27
N PHE A 230 -7.27 -7.83 -6.41
CA PHE A 230 -8.21 -6.76 -6.78
C PHE A 230 -9.68 -7.16 -6.58
N GLY A 231 -9.93 -8.28 -5.89
CA GLY A 231 -11.27 -8.80 -5.59
C GLY A 231 -11.69 -9.99 -6.44
N SER A 232 -13.00 -10.20 -6.51
CA SER A 232 -13.64 -11.35 -7.12
C SER A 232 -14.39 -10.97 -8.39
N VAL A 233 -14.36 -11.83 -9.40
CA VAL A 233 -15.02 -11.60 -10.69
C VAL A 233 -16.06 -12.67 -10.94
N TYR A 234 -17.27 -12.26 -11.28
CA TYR A 234 -18.44 -13.12 -11.43
C TYR A 234 -19.07 -12.97 -12.82
N GLU A 235 -19.67 -14.04 -13.33
CA GLU A 235 -20.52 -13.99 -14.51
C GLU A 235 -21.94 -13.55 -14.11
N GLY A 236 -22.59 -12.76 -14.96
CA GLY A 236 -24.00 -12.40 -14.78
C GLY A 236 -24.74 -12.30 -16.11
N THR A 237 -26.06 -12.36 -16.05
CA THR A 237 -26.93 -12.24 -17.24
C THR A 237 -28.02 -11.20 -17.02
N LEU A 238 -28.04 -10.17 -17.87
CA LEU A 238 -29.07 -9.14 -17.84
C LEU A 238 -30.43 -9.69 -18.33
N SER A 239 -31.51 -8.97 -18.04
CA SER A 239 -32.88 -9.37 -18.43
C SER A 239 -33.08 -9.52 -19.95
N ASN A 240 -32.28 -8.81 -20.75
CA ASN A 240 -32.24 -8.92 -22.21
C ASN A 240 -31.31 -10.05 -22.72
N SER A 241 -30.93 -10.99 -21.84
CA SER A 241 -30.00 -12.10 -22.12
C SER A 241 -28.56 -11.70 -22.45
N THR A 242 -28.19 -10.43 -22.25
CA THR A 242 -26.80 -9.99 -22.43
C THR A 242 -25.93 -10.50 -21.28
N LYS A 243 -24.88 -11.25 -21.61
CA LYS A 243 -23.87 -11.66 -20.63
C LYS A 243 -22.98 -10.50 -20.23
N ILE A 244 -22.72 -10.41 -18.93
CA ILE A 244 -21.84 -9.40 -18.33
C ILE A 244 -20.84 -10.04 -17.38
N VAL A 245 -19.82 -9.29 -17.04
CA VAL A 245 -18.86 -9.63 -16.00
C VAL A 245 -18.96 -8.60 -14.88
N VAL A 246 -19.11 -9.07 -13.64
CA VAL A 246 -19.20 -8.25 -12.45
C VAL A 246 -17.94 -8.43 -11.62
N LYS A 247 -17.08 -7.40 -11.59
CA LYS A 247 -15.90 -7.34 -10.72
C LYS A 247 -16.33 -6.73 -9.39
N HIS A 248 -16.40 -7.54 -8.34
CA HIS A 248 -16.60 -7.14 -6.97
C HIS A 248 -15.25 -6.82 -6.34
N LEU A 249 -15.03 -5.57 -5.96
CA LEU A 249 -13.76 -5.14 -5.39
C LEU A 249 -13.77 -5.43 -3.88
N ASP A 250 -13.01 -6.45 -3.47
CA ASP A 250 -12.82 -6.88 -2.08
C ASP A 250 -11.44 -6.47 -1.58
N GLY A 251 -11.32 -5.93 -0.35
CA GLY A 251 -10.00 -5.65 0.26
C GLY A 251 -9.95 -4.50 1.28
N LEU A 252 -8.89 -4.48 2.10
CA LEU A 252 -8.57 -3.39 3.02
C LEU A 252 -7.51 -2.47 2.40
N GLY A 253 -7.86 -1.19 2.20
CA GLY A 253 -6.98 -0.15 1.67
C GLY A 253 -6.80 -0.21 0.14
N HIS A 254 -7.07 0.90 -0.54
CA HIS A 254 -6.99 1.13 -2.01
C HIS A 254 -8.15 0.65 -2.90
N VAL A 255 -9.14 -0.08 -2.38
CA VAL A 255 -10.35 -0.47 -3.13
C VAL A 255 -11.09 0.73 -3.74
N MET A 256 -11.30 1.79 -2.93
CA MET A 256 -11.97 3.01 -3.39
C MET A 256 -11.17 3.72 -4.50
N GLU A 257 -9.85 3.78 -4.38
CA GLU A 257 -8.99 4.47 -5.34
C GLU A 257 -8.97 3.74 -6.68
N SER A 258 -8.82 2.42 -6.64
CA SER A 258 -8.92 1.55 -7.81
C SER A 258 -10.30 1.66 -8.48
N PHE A 259 -11.38 1.65 -7.69
CA PHE A 259 -12.75 1.86 -8.19
C PHE A 259 -12.90 3.20 -8.91
N LEU A 260 -12.51 4.30 -8.26
CA LEU A 260 -12.64 5.65 -8.82
C LEU A 260 -11.78 5.80 -10.08
N THR A 261 -10.59 5.21 -10.09
CA THR A 261 -9.69 5.20 -11.25
C THR A 261 -10.34 4.48 -12.43
N GLU A 262 -10.85 3.27 -12.23
CA GLU A 262 -11.51 2.52 -13.29
C GLU A 262 -12.76 3.25 -13.81
N VAL A 263 -13.60 3.81 -12.93
CA VAL A 263 -14.79 4.55 -13.37
C VAL A 263 -14.42 5.82 -14.13
N ASN A 264 -13.43 6.58 -13.67
CA ASN A 264 -13.03 7.84 -14.30
C ASN A 264 -12.31 7.63 -15.64
N ILE A 265 -11.36 6.69 -15.69
CA ILE A 265 -10.58 6.40 -16.90
C ILE A 265 -11.40 5.57 -17.88
N VAL A 266 -11.91 4.41 -17.46
CA VAL A 266 -12.60 3.48 -18.37
C VAL A 266 -13.97 3.99 -18.76
N GLY A 267 -14.65 4.74 -17.88
CA GLY A 267 -15.91 5.38 -18.21
C GLY A 267 -15.79 6.41 -19.35
N GLY A 268 -14.64 7.06 -19.50
CA GLY A 268 -14.40 8.09 -20.52
C GLY A 268 -13.82 7.59 -21.84
N ILE A 269 -13.26 6.38 -21.89
CA ILE A 269 -12.58 5.85 -23.08
C ILE A 269 -13.44 4.87 -23.87
N HIS A 270 -13.34 4.95 -25.20
CA HIS A 270 -14.08 4.09 -26.11
C HIS A 270 -13.17 3.69 -27.27
N HIS A 271 -12.72 2.44 -27.27
CA HIS A 271 -11.86 1.90 -28.32
C HIS A 271 -12.07 0.39 -28.49
N VAL A 272 -12.00 -0.11 -29.72
CA VAL A 272 -12.30 -1.51 -30.06
C VAL A 272 -11.37 -2.51 -29.36
N ASN A 273 -10.14 -2.11 -29.04
CA ASN A 273 -9.15 -2.93 -28.34
C ASN A 273 -9.03 -2.63 -26.84
N LEU A 274 -10.02 -1.96 -26.23
CA LEU A 274 -10.10 -1.75 -24.78
C LEU A 274 -11.42 -2.32 -24.26
N ILE A 275 -11.41 -2.89 -23.06
CA ILE A 275 -12.62 -3.44 -22.45
C ILE A 275 -13.63 -2.33 -22.16
N LYS A 276 -14.89 -2.55 -22.51
CA LYS A 276 -15.96 -1.60 -22.22
C LYS A 276 -16.51 -1.79 -20.80
N LEU A 277 -16.35 -0.77 -19.98
CA LEU A 277 -17.13 -0.61 -18.74
C LEU A 277 -18.55 -0.21 -19.14
N THR A 278 -19.54 -1.00 -18.73
CA THR A 278 -20.97 -0.75 -19.05
C THR A 278 -21.71 -0.15 -17.87
N GLY A 279 -21.23 -0.37 -16.66
CA GLY A 279 -21.84 0.18 -15.47
C GLY A 279 -21.02 -0.02 -14.20
N TYR A 280 -21.56 0.47 -13.10
CA TYR A 280 -20.96 0.34 -11.78
C TYR A 280 -22.03 0.24 -10.69
N CYS A 281 -21.63 -0.22 -9.50
CA CYS A 281 -22.40 -0.12 -8.27
C CYS A 281 -21.54 0.49 -7.17
N ALA A 282 -22.07 1.54 -6.55
CA ALA A 282 -21.47 2.28 -5.44
C ALA A 282 -22.49 2.40 -4.31
N ASN A 283 -22.83 1.27 -3.68
CA ASN A 283 -23.84 1.20 -2.62
C ASN A 283 -23.16 0.96 -1.27
N LYS A 284 -23.22 1.93 -0.34
CA LYS A 284 -22.59 1.84 0.99
C LYS A 284 -21.09 1.48 0.87
N SER A 285 -20.70 0.29 1.32
CA SER A 285 -19.34 -0.27 1.23
C SER A 285 -19.10 -1.10 -0.04
N HIS A 286 -20.14 -1.42 -0.81
CA HIS A 286 -20.01 -2.24 -2.01
C HIS A 286 -19.52 -1.40 -3.19
N ARG A 287 -18.46 -1.88 -3.84
CA ARG A 287 -17.87 -1.29 -5.05
C ARG A 287 -17.78 -2.38 -6.09
N LEU A 288 -18.61 -2.28 -7.13
CA LEU A 288 -18.64 -3.24 -8.23
C LEU A 288 -18.55 -2.53 -9.56
N LEU A 289 -17.87 -3.18 -10.50
CA LEU A 289 -17.71 -2.72 -11.88
C LEU A 289 -18.29 -3.75 -12.82
N ILE A 290 -19.04 -3.29 -13.82
CA ILE A 290 -19.73 -4.14 -14.77
C ILE A 290 -19.10 -3.95 -16.14
N TYR A 291 -18.62 -5.05 -16.71
CA TYR A 291 -17.93 -5.11 -17.98
C TYR A 291 -18.70 -5.95 -18.99
N GLU A 292 -18.44 -5.72 -20.28
CA GLU A 292 -18.83 -6.66 -21.33
C GLU A 292 -18.19 -8.04 -21.10
N HIS A 293 -18.89 -9.11 -21.49
CA HIS A 293 -18.41 -10.47 -21.33
C HIS A 293 -17.49 -10.90 -22.48
N MET A 294 -16.29 -11.36 -22.14
CA MET A 294 -15.26 -11.81 -23.07
C MET A 294 -15.24 -13.34 -23.13
N VAL A 295 -15.96 -13.90 -24.11
CA VAL A 295 -16.25 -15.35 -24.18
C VAL A 295 -15.02 -16.25 -24.26
N ASN A 296 -13.90 -15.77 -24.80
CA ASN A 296 -12.67 -16.55 -24.91
C ASN A 296 -11.74 -16.33 -23.71
N GLY A 297 -12.18 -15.60 -22.67
CA GLY A 297 -11.42 -15.39 -21.44
C GLY A 297 -10.14 -14.60 -21.66
N SER A 298 -9.16 -14.81 -20.78
CA SER A 298 -7.90 -14.08 -20.73
C SER A 298 -6.75 -14.82 -21.42
N MET A 299 -5.77 -14.07 -21.91
CA MET A 299 -4.67 -14.59 -22.72
C MET A 299 -3.77 -15.58 -21.95
N ASP A 300 -3.66 -15.46 -20.63
CA ASP A 300 -2.94 -16.44 -19.79
C ASP A 300 -3.53 -17.85 -19.88
N MET A 301 -4.84 -17.99 -20.10
CA MET A 301 -5.46 -19.30 -20.35
C MET A 301 -4.94 -19.91 -21.66
N TRP A 302 -4.83 -19.10 -22.72
CA TRP A 302 -4.36 -19.54 -24.03
C TRP A 302 -2.84 -19.80 -24.08
N ILE A 303 -2.06 -19.12 -23.23
CA ILE A 303 -0.60 -19.29 -23.17
C ILE A 303 -0.23 -20.49 -22.29
N TYR A 304 -0.86 -20.64 -21.13
CA TYR A 304 -0.39 -21.58 -20.10
C TYR A 304 -1.23 -22.86 -19.97
N HIS A 305 -2.49 -22.89 -20.43
CA HIS A 305 -3.34 -24.08 -20.30
C HIS A 305 -3.28 -24.95 -21.57
N LYS A 306 -2.78 -26.19 -21.42
CA LYS A 306 -2.43 -27.12 -22.51
C LYS A 306 -3.60 -27.84 -23.20
N ASN A 307 -4.86 -27.55 -22.84
CA ASN A 307 -6.03 -28.34 -23.30
C ASN A 307 -6.80 -27.70 -24.46
N GLN A 308 -6.20 -26.76 -25.19
CA GLN A 308 -6.79 -26.29 -26.45
C GLN A 308 -6.17 -27.09 -27.58
N ASP A 309 -6.90 -28.11 -28.05
CA ASP A 309 -6.48 -29.04 -29.10
C ASP A 309 -5.99 -28.34 -30.39
N ASN A 310 -6.33 -27.06 -30.57
CA ASN A 310 -5.82 -26.17 -31.61
C ASN A 310 -5.47 -24.79 -31.04
N GLY A 311 -4.35 -24.67 -30.31
CA GLY A 311 -3.86 -23.40 -29.78
C GLY A 311 -3.74 -22.29 -30.85
N LEU A 312 -3.44 -21.06 -30.42
CA LEU A 312 -3.45 -19.89 -31.32
C LEU A 312 -2.48 -20.06 -32.51
N THR A 313 -3.01 -19.97 -33.73
CA THR A 313 -2.22 -19.94 -34.97
C THR A 313 -1.32 -18.70 -35.01
N TRP A 314 -0.26 -18.73 -35.82
CA TRP A 314 0.64 -17.58 -35.97
C TRP A 314 -0.09 -16.31 -36.42
N HIS A 315 -0.99 -16.43 -37.41
CA HIS A 315 -1.78 -15.31 -37.89
C HIS A 315 -2.66 -14.70 -36.79
N THR A 316 -3.31 -15.54 -35.97
CA THR A 316 -4.12 -15.06 -34.83
C THR A 316 -3.25 -14.36 -33.78
N ARG A 317 -2.04 -14.86 -33.50
CA ARG A 317 -1.10 -14.19 -32.58
C ARG A 317 -0.69 -12.81 -33.09
N GLN A 318 -0.39 -12.69 -34.38
CA GLN A 318 -0.04 -11.39 -34.99
C GLN A 318 -1.20 -10.39 -34.86
N ARG A 319 -2.44 -10.84 -35.08
CA ARG A 319 -3.63 -10.00 -34.88
C ARG A 319 -3.76 -9.54 -33.42
N ILE A 320 -3.63 -10.45 -32.46
CA ILE A 320 -3.65 -10.13 -31.02
C ILE A 320 -2.59 -9.09 -30.67
N ILE A 321 -1.35 -9.26 -31.15
CA ILE A 321 -0.26 -8.29 -30.91
C ILE A 321 -0.62 -6.92 -31.50
N SER A 322 -1.16 -6.89 -32.72
CA SER A 322 -1.61 -5.65 -33.36
C SER A 322 -2.73 -4.97 -32.58
N ASP A 323 -3.71 -5.73 -32.11
CA ASP A 323 -4.83 -5.25 -31.29
C ASP A 323 -4.34 -4.62 -29.98
N ILE A 324 -3.42 -5.29 -29.27
CA ILE A 324 -2.80 -4.75 -28.05
C ILE A 324 -2.06 -3.44 -28.35
N ALA A 325 -1.25 -3.42 -29.43
CA ALA A 325 -0.50 -2.23 -29.82
C ALA A 325 -1.42 -1.05 -30.15
N LYS A 326 -2.53 -1.28 -30.87
CA LYS A 326 -3.54 -0.25 -31.15
C LYS A 326 -4.21 0.26 -29.89
N GLY A 327 -4.59 -0.63 -28.97
CA GLY A 327 -5.13 -0.24 -27.67
C GLY A 327 -4.18 0.65 -26.87
N LEU A 328 -2.88 0.29 -26.83
CA LEU A 328 -1.86 1.08 -26.15
C LEU A 328 -1.59 2.42 -26.84
N ALA A 329 -1.52 2.45 -28.17
CA ALA A 329 -1.35 3.69 -28.93
C ALA A 329 -2.49 4.68 -28.64
N TYR A 330 -3.73 4.18 -28.60
CA TYR A 330 -4.87 4.99 -28.24
C TYR A 330 -4.75 5.57 -26.81
N LEU A 331 -4.37 4.75 -25.83
CA LEU A 331 -4.18 5.20 -24.45
C LEU A 331 -3.07 6.25 -24.32
N HIS A 332 -1.98 6.12 -25.07
CA HIS A 332 -0.83 7.00 -24.94
C HIS A 332 -0.98 8.32 -25.69
N ASP A 333 -1.57 8.29 -26.89
CA ASP A 333 -1.46 9.41 -27.84
C ASP A 333 -2.83 9.91 -28.33
N ASP A 334 -3.77 9.01 -28.68
CA ASP A 334 -5.03 9.39 -29.34
C ASP A 334 -6.19 9.73 -28.37
N SER A 335 -6.10 9.33 -27.11
CA SER A 335 -7.09 9.70 -26.08
C SER A 335 -6.93 11.15 -25.63
N ASN A 336 -7.97 11.75 -25.05
CA ASN A 336 -7.96 13.16 -24.64
C ASN A 336 -6.87 13.50 -23.61
N GLN A 337 -6.53 12.52 -22.76
CA GLN A 337 -5.47 12.61 -21.75
C GLN A 337 -4.57 11.41 -21.90
N LYS A 338 -3.27 11.57 -21.67
CA LYS A 338 -2.33 10.45 -21.77
C LYS A 338 -2.56 9.47 -20.62
N ILE A 339 -2.95 8.24 -20.92
CA ILE A 339 -3.25 7.20 -19.94
C ILE A 339 -2.14 6.16 -19.93
N PHE A 340 -1.49 5.96 -18.79
CA PHE A 340 -0.60 4.82 -18.57
C PHE A 340 -1.35 3.70 -17.88
N HIS A 341 -1.39 2.51 -18.48
CA HIS A 341 -2.10 1.35 -17.91
C HIS A 341 -1.42 0.77 -16.67
N LEU A 342 -0.08 0.69 -16.67
CA LEU A 342 0.79 0.21 -15.59
C LEU A 342 0.64 -1.27 -15.17
N ASP A 343 -0.20 -2.06 -15.83
CA ASP A 343 -0.44 -3.47 -15.49
C ASP A 343 -0.71 -4.34 -16.74
N ILE A 344 0.10 -4.16 -17.78
CA ILE A 344 0.00 -4.97 -19.00
C ILE A 344 0.62 -6.34 -18.75
N LYS A 345 -0.24 -7.36 -18.70
CA LYS A 345 0.12 -8.77 -18.50
C LYS A 345 -0.91 -9.69 -19.16
N PRO A 346 -0.58 -10.97 -19.45
CA PRO A 346 -1.51 -11.89 -20.11
C PRO A 346 -2.88 -12.04 -19.43
N GLN A 347 -2.94 -11.92 -18.10
CA GLN A 347 -4.17 -11.99 -17.31
C GLN A 347 -5.15 -10.85 -17.59
N ASN A 348 -4.64 -9.73 -18.11
CA ASN A 348 -5.36 -8.48 -18.35
C ASN A 348 -5.62 -8.24 -19.84
N ILE A 349 -5.23 -9.17 -20.71
CA ILE A 349 -5.60 -9.18 -22.12
C ILE A 349 -6.74 -10.17 -22.30
N LEU A 350 -7.93 -9.68 -22.64
CA LEU A 350 -9.14 -10.49 -22.83
C LEU A 350 -9.44 -10.69 -24.30
N LEU A 351 -10.06 -11.82 -24.64
CA LEU A 351 -10.38 -12.20 -26.02
C LEU A 351 -11.89 -12.25 -26.24
N ASP A 352 -12.36 -11.51 -27.25
CA ASP A 352 -13.77 -11.51 -27.65
C ASP A 352 -14.12 -12.79 -28.44
N GLN A 353 -15.37 -12.90 -28.90
CA GLN A 353 -15.86 -14.06 -29.67
C GLN A 353 -15.10 -14.33 -30.97
N ASN A 354 -14.48 -13.31 -31.56
CA ASN A 354 -13.72 -13.39 -32.79
C ASN A 354 -12.22 -13.57 -32.54
N VAL A 355 -11.81 -13.71 -31.28
CA VAL A 355 -10.41 -13.78 -30.84
C VAL A 355 -9.66 -12.49 -31.21
N ASN A 356 -10.32 -11.33 -31.04
CA ASN A 356 -9.67 -10.03 -31.00
C ASN A 356 -9.32 -9.66 -29.57
N ALA A 357 -8.20 -8.96 -29.38
CA ALA A 357 -7.71 -8.62 -28.05
C ALA A 357 -8.26 -7.29 -27.55
N LYS A 358 -8.66 -7.27 -26.27
CA LYS A 358 -8.98 -6.06 -25.52
C LYS A 358 -8.17 -5.98 -24.23
N ILE A 359 -7.63 -4.80 -23.96
CA ILE A 359 -6.91 -4.50 -22.72
C ILE A 359 -7.93 -4.24 -21.61
N SER A 360 -7.69 -4.79 -20.41
CA SER A 360 -8.57 -4.71 -19.25
C SER A 360 -7.79 -4.46 -17.95
N ASP A 361 -8.52 -4.20 -16.86
CA ASP A 361 -7.97 -3.97 -15.51
C ASP A 361 -7.17 -2.67 -15.36
N PHE A 362 -7.90 -1.56 -15.35
CA PHE A 362 -7.33 -0.21 -15.24
C PHE A 362 -7.17 0.26 -13.79
N GLY A 363 -7.28 -0.63 -12.81
CA GLY A 363 -7.24 -0.28 -11.39
C GLY A 363 -5.96 0.39 -10.91
N LEU A 364 -4.87 0.26 -11.67
CA LEU A 364 -3.57 0.90 -11.42
C LEU A 364 -3.25 2.04 -12.41
N SER A 365 -4.16 2.36 -13.33
CA SER A 365 -3.89 3.30 -14.41
C SER A 365 -3.74 4.74 -13.90
N LYS A 366 -2.98 5.55 -14.64
CA LYS A 366 -2.75 6.97 -14.31
C LYS A 366 -2.95 7.88 -15.51
N LEU A 367 -3.60 9.01 -15.27
CA LEU A 367 -3.74 10.12 -16.21
C LEU A 367 -2.54 11.07 -16.08
N ILE A 368 -1.98 11.49 -17.20
CA ILE A 368 -0.91 12.50 -17.28
C ILE A 368 -1.38 13.63 -18.19
N GLU A 369 -1.23 14.87 -17.70
CA GLU A 369 -1.42 16.08 -18.49
C GLU A 369 -0.44 16.08 -19.68
N LYS A 370 -0.95 16.26 -20.90
CA LYS A 370 -0.14 16.19 -22.13
C LYS A 370 1.04 17.21 -22.14
N ASP A 371 0.97 18.26 -21.32
CA ASP A 371 1.98 19.34 -21.21
C ASP A 371 3.12 19.13 -20.20
N LYS A 372 3.20 18.00 -19.47
CA LYS A 372 4.35 17.68 -18.59
C LYS A 372 5.35 16.72 -19.23
N SER A 373 5.49 16.74 -20.55
CA SER A 373 6.52 16.03 -21.31
C SER A 373 7.89 16.75 -21.26
N LYS A 374 8.34 17.09 -20.05
CA LYS A 374 9.76 17.34 -19.73
C LYS A 374 10.14 16.60 -18.47
N ILE A 375 10.38 15.29 -18.62
CA ILE A 375 11.24 14.57 -17.70
C ILE A 375 12.66 15.01 -18.05
N VAL A 376 13.21 15.95 -17.27
CA VAL A 376 14.67 16.15 -17.22
C VAL A 376 15.20 14.92 -16.51
N LEU A 377 15.82 14.02 -17.28
CA LEU A 377 16.70 13.00 -16.71
C LEU A 377 17.93 13.75 -16.19
N GLY A 378 17.99 13.92 -14.88
CA GLY A 378 19.15 14.38 -14.13
C GLY A 378 19.74 13.23 -13.35
#